data_AF-A0A2D9CCN2-F1
#
_entry.id   AF-A0A2D9CCN2-F1
#
_cell.length_a   1.000
_cell.length_b   1.000
_cell.length_c   1.000
_cell.angle_alpha   90.00
_cell.angle_beta   90.00
_cell.angle_gamma   90.00
#
_symmetry.space_group_name_H-M   'P 1'
#
loop_
_entity.id
_entity.type
_entity.pdbx_description
1 polymer ?
#
loop_
_entity_poly.entity_id
_entity_poly.type
_entity_poly.pdbx_seq_one_letter_code
_entity_poly.pdbx_strand_id
1 'polypeptide(L)'
;MEDKRKNNGGKREGAGRPKKADEQKLIEKLDNLIDNEEVIKKLGEQIFNGDGRAMNLYFGYRYGKPKESVDISSTDGLNINFNDIIKFK
;
A
#
# COMPACT_ATOMS: atom_id res chain seq x y z
N MET A 1 27.49 30.78 -9.72
CA MET A 1 27.15 29.73 -8.73
C MET A 1 26.43 28.61 -9.46
N GLU A 2 26.94 27.39 -9.43
CA GLU A 2 26.34 26.25 -10.13
C GLU A 2 25.00 25.83 -9.49
N ASP A 3 24.05 25.45 -10.35
CA ASP A 3 22.72 24.99 -9.97
C ASP A 3 22.78 23.58 -9.33
N LYS A 4 22.55 23.52 -8.01
CA LYS A 4 22.55 22.27 -7.22
C LYS A 4 21.36 21.34 -7.50
N ARG A 5 20.45 21.69 -8.41
CA ARG A 5 19.24 20.90 -8.72
C ARG A 5 19.48 19.66 -9.59
N LYS A 6 20.70 19.46 -10.12
CA LYS A 6 21.06 18.30 -10.97
C LYS A 6 20.79 16.94 -10.30
N ASN A 7 20.80 16.89 -8.97
CA ASN A 7 20.60 15.66 -8.18
C ASN A 7 19.16 15.47 -7.64
N ASN A 8 18.22 16.36 -7.97
CA ASN A 8 16.86 16.34 -7.41
C ASN A 8 15.86 15.53 -8.25
N GLY A 9 16.30 14.90 -9.35
CA GLY A 9 15.48 14.09 -10.26
C GLY A 9 15.23 12.63 -9.81
N GLY A 10 14.40 11.92 -10.58
CA GLY A 10 13.71 10.67 -10.17
C GLY A 10 14.56 9.41 -9.95
N LYS A 11 15.78 9.30 -10.51
CA LYS A 11 16.67 8.14 -10.27
C LYS A 11 17.79 8.56 -9.32
N ARG A 12 17.59 8.30 -8.04
CA ARG A 12 18.60 8.44 -6.98
C ARG A 12 18.98 7.04 -6.50
N GLU A 13 20.14 6.90 -5.87
CA GLU A 13 20.52 5.63 -5.25
C GLU A 13 19.48 5.28 -4.16
N GLY A 14 18.91 4.07 -4.22
CA GLY A 14 17.81 3.66 -3.34
C GLY A 14 16.43 4.27 -3.67
N ALA A 15 16.28 5.07 -4.73
CA ALA A 15 14.98 5.58 -5.14
C ALA A 15 14.18 4.55 -5.95
N GLY A 16 12.86 4.56 -5.76
CA GLY A 16 11.92 3.68 -6.44
C GLY A 16 11.47 2.51 -5.58
N ARG A 17 10.56 1.69 -6.13
CA ARG A 17 10.11 0.47 -5.46
C ARG A 17 11.28 -0.52 -5.35
N PRO A 18 11.53 -1.14 -4.18
CA PRO A 18 12.51 -2.20 -4.04
C PRO A 18 12.33 -3.27 -5.13
N LYS A 19 13.43 -3.86 -5.58
CA LYS A 19 13.34 -4.95 -6.56
C LYS A 19 12.62 -6.11 -5.90
N LYS A 20 11.81 -6.84 -6.67
CA LYS A 20 11.06 -8.02 -6.18
C LYS A 20 11.97 -9.04 -5.47
N ALA A 21 13.19 -9.23 -5.95
CA ALA A 21 14.17 -10.12 -5.33
C ALA A 21 14.62 -9.66 -3.93
N ASP A 22 14.69 -8.34 -3.71
CA ASP A 22 15.05 -7.77 -2.42
C ASP A 22 13.88 -7.85 -1.44
N GLU A 23 12.64 -7.66 -1.91
CA GLU A 23 11.41 -7.89 -1.12
C GLU A 23 11.35 -9.35 -0.64
N GLN A 24 11.63 -10.32 -1.51
CA GLN A 24 11.58 -11.74 -1.16
C GLN A 24 12.66 -12.13 -0.13
N LYS A 25 13.89 -11.66 -0.30
CA LYS A 25 14.97 -11.88 0.68
C LYS A 25 14.65 -11.28 2.04
N LEU A 26 13.93 -10.16 2.09
CA LEU A 26 13.49 -9.57 3.35
C LEU A 26 12.46 -10.45 4.03
N ILE A 27 11.46 -10.95 3.29
CA ILE A 27 10.45 -11.87 3.82
C ILE A 27 11.12 -13.13 4.39
N GLU A 28 12.02 -13.76 3.63
CA GLU A 28 12.76 -14.94 4.10
C GLU A 28 13.55 -14.66 5.37
N LYS A 29 14.17 -13.49 5.50
CA LYS A 29 14.86 -13.09 6.74
C LYS A 29 13.90 -12.90 7.91
N LEU A 30 12.74 -12.30 7.67
CA LEU A 30 11.72 -12.09 8.69
C LEU A 30 11.16 -13.44 9.18
N ASP A 31 10.81 -14.34 8.26
CA ASP A 31 10.28 -15.67 8.59
C ASP A 31 11.29 -16.53 9.35
N ASN A 32 12.59 -16.36 9.08
CA ASN A 32 13.65 -17.03 9.84
C ASN A 32 13.83 -16.48 11.26
N LEU A 33 13.43 -15.23 11.51
CA LEU A 33 13.62 -14.55 12.79
C LEU A 33 12.37 -14.54 13.66
N ILE A 34 11.20 -14.58 13.04
CA ILE A 34 9.90 -14.39 13.68
C ILE A 34 9.05 -15.62 13.38
N ASP A 35 8.64 -16.32 14.44
CA ASP A 35 7.71 -17.43 14.32
C ASP A 35 6.31 -16.93 13.93
N ASN A 36 5.82 -17.42 12.78
CA ASN A 36 4.52 -17.08 12.24
C ASN A 36 3.36 -17.46 13.17
N GLU A 37 3.46 -18.57 13.90
CA GLU A 37 2.41 -18.99 14.83
C GLU A 37 2.29 -18.00 16.00
N GLU A 38 3.44 -17.55 16.52
CA GLU A 38 3.48 -16.57 17.62
C GLU A 38 2.95 -15.21 17.16
N VAL A 39 3.20 -14.79 15.91
CA VAL A 39 2.62 -13.55 15.35
C VAL A 39 1.10 -13.60 15.31
N ILE A 40 0.52 -14.72 14.86
CA ILE A 40 -0.94 -14.91 14.81
C ILE A 40 -1.52 -14.89 16.23
N LYS A 41 -0.86 -15.55 17.18
CA LYS A 41 -1.27 -15.53 18.58
C LYS A 41 -1.24 -14.12 19.17
N LYS A 42 -0.17 -13.35 18.94
CA LYS A 42 -0.08 -11.95 19.38
C LYS A 42 -1.14 -11.06 18.75
N LEU A 43 -1.47 -11.27 17.47
CA LEU A 43 -2.58 -10.57 16.84
C LEU A 43 -3.91 -10.88 17.56
N GLY A 44 -4.15 -12.14 17.92
CA GLY A 44 -5.31 -12.56 18.71
C GLY A 44 -5.37 -11.89 20.09
N GLU A 45 -4.25 -11.88 20.82
CA GLU A 45 -4.15 -11.18 22.13
C GLU A 45 -4.52 -9.70 22.00
N GLN A 46 -3.99 -8.99 20.99
CA GLN A 46 -4.30 -7.57 20.75
C GLN A 46 -5.79 -7.35 20.43
N ILE A 47 -6.39 -8.25 19.65
CA ILE A 47 -7.84 -8.20 19.36
C ILE A 47 -8.65 -8.36 20.65
N PHE A 48 -8.31 -9.34 21.50
CA PHE A 48 -9.01 -9.54 22.77
C PHE A 48 -8.83 -8.36 23.74
N ASN A 49 -7.71 -7.65 23.65
CA ASN A 49 -7.45 -6.44 24.43
C ASN A 49 -8.17 -5.19 23.88
N GLY A 50 -8.91 -5.29 22.78
CA GLY A 50 -9.67 -4.17 22.23
C GLY A 50 -8.90 -3.32 21.22
N ASP A 51 -7.74 -3.76 20.71
CA ASP A 51 -6.99 -2.99 19.71
C ASP A 51 -7.74 -2.94 18.38
N GLY A 52 -8.29 -1.77 18.05
CA GLY A 52 -9.06 -1.57 16.83
C GLY A 52 -8.25 -1.72 15.54
N ARG A 53 -6.93 -1.49 15.55
CA ARG A 53 -6.07 -1.71 14.37
C ARG A 53 -5.89 -3.20 14.12
N ALA A 54 -5.66 -3.98 15.17
CA ALA A 54 -5.58 -5.43 15.10
C ALA A 54 -6.89 -6.04 14.56
N MET A 55 -8.04 -5.57 15.05
CA MET A 55 -9.35 -5.97 14.55
C MET A 55 -9.55 -5.62 13.07
N ASN A 56 -9.23 -4.38 12.68
CA ASN A 56 -9.36 -3.92 11.29
C ASN A 56 -8.45 -4.69 10.32
N LEU A 57 -7.26 -5.10 10.77
CA LEU A 57 -6.35 -5.96 10.02
C LEU A 57 -7.00 -7.33 9.80
N TYR A 58 -7.43 -7.99 10.89
CA TYR A 58 -8.04 -9.31 10.83
C TYR A 58 -9.32 -9.33 9.98
N PHE A 59 -10.25 -8.40 10.21
CA PHE A 59 -11.48 -8.31 9.42
C PHE A 59 -11.22 -7.96 7.96
N GLY A 60 -10.22 -7.12 7.68
CA GLY A 60 -9.81 -6.81 6.31
C GLY A 60 -9.40 -8.04 5.51
N TYR A 61 -8.69 -9.01 6.13
CA TYR A 61 -8.35 -10.28 5.48
C TYR A 61 -9.50 -11.29 5.49
N ARG A 62 -10.30 -11.32 6.57
CA ARG A 62 -11.36 -12.32 6.76
C ARG A 62 -12.62 -12.06 5.94
N TYR A 63 -12.98 -10.79 5.77
CA TYR A 63 -14.23 -10.36 5.13
C TYR A 63 -14.00 -9.39 3.97
N GLY A 64 -12.77 -8.95 3.75
CA GLY A 64 -12.45 -7.91 2.77
C GLY A 64 -12.58 -6.50 3.34
N LYS A 65 -12.12 -5.52 2.56
CA LYS A 65 -12.35 -4.10 2.87
C LYS A 65 -13.77 -3.71 2.46
N PRO A 66 -14.45 -2.83 3.23
CA PRO A 66 -15.73 -2.27 2.80
C PRO A 66 -15.56 -1.60 1.44
N LYS A 67 -16.59 -1.67 0.59
CA LYS A 67 -16.57 -1.04 -0.71
C LYS A 67 -16.58 0.47 -0.53
N GLU A 68 -15.46 1.12 -0.85
CA GLU A 68 -15.35 2.56 -0.85
C GLU A 68 -16.00 3.12 -2.11
N SER A 69 -16.99 4.00 -1.95
CA SER A 69 -17.54 4.81 -3.04
C SER A 69 -17.01 6.23 -2.90
N VAL A 70 -16.20 6.67 -3.87
CA VAL A 70 -15.79 8.07 -3.97
C VAL A 70 -16.83 8.77 -4.85
N ASP A 71 -17.57 9.70 -4.28
CA ASP A 71 -18.45 10.58 -5.05
C ASP A 71 -17.63 11.76 -5.57
N ILE A 72 -17.44 11.83 -6.89
CA ILE A 72 -16.67 12.89 -7.55
C ILE A 72 -17.69 13.87 -8.14
N SER A 73 -18.05 14.88 -7.36
CA SER A 73 -18.80 16.03 -7.86
C SER A 73 -17.84 17.13 -8.29
N SER A 74 -17.61 17.25 -9.60
CA SER A 74 -16.92 18.42 -10.18
C SER A 74 -17.92 19.57 -10.31
N THR A 75 -17.85 20.56 -9.43
CA THR A 75 -18.69 21.77 -9.54
C THR A 75 -18.26 22.68 -10.69
N ASP A 76 -16.98 22.71 -11.08
CA ASP A 76 -16.46 23.64 -12.09
C ASP A 76 -15.36 23.06 -13.03
N GLY A 77 -15.30 21.75 -13.26
CA GLY A 77 -14.16 21.14 -13.98
C GLY A 77 -14.47 19.91 -14.85
N LEU A 78 -14.11 20.02 -16.13
CA LEU A 78 -13.93 18.98 -17.16
C LEU A 78 -14.65 17.64 -16.93
N ASN A 79 -15.79 17.46 -17.61
CA ASN A 79 -16.51 16.21 -17.69
C ASN A 79 -15.91 15.36 -18.83
N ILE A 80 -15.08 14.36 -18.50
CA ILE A 80 -14.49 13.46 -19.50
C ILE A 80 -15.24 12.12 -19.43
N ASN A 81 -15.94 11.76 -20.52
CA ASN A 81 -16.56 10.45 -20.62
C ASN A 81 -15.52 9.38 -20.99
N PHE A 82 -15.52 8.27 -20.25
CA PHE A 82 -14.63 7.13 -20.51
C PHE A 82 -14.73 6.57 -21.95
N ASN A 83 -15.92 6.65 -22.55
CA ASN A 83 -16.14 6.21 -23.94
C ASN A 83 -15.37 7.04 -24.98
N ASP A 84 -15.06 8.30 -24.66
CA ASP A 84 -14.34 9.20 -25.58
C ASP A 84 -12.83 8.92 -25.56
N ILE A 85 -12.31 8.36 -24.47
CA ILE A 85 -10.91 7.95 -24.34
C ILE A 85 -10.65 6.64 -25.10
N ILE A 86 -11.61 5.70 -25.10
CA ILE A 86 -11.46 4.37 -25.69
C ILE A 86 -11.48 4.42 -27.23
N LYS A 87 -12.15 5.41 -27.82
CA LYS A 87 -12.27 5.58 -29.29
C LYS A 87 -10.98 6.05 -29.97
N PHE A 88 -9.92 6.39 -29.23
CA PHE A 88 -8.62 6.80 -29.77
C PHE A 88 -7.68 5.62 -30.09
N LYS A 89 -8.20 4.38 -30.17
CA LYS A 89 -7.40 3.20 -30.51
C LYS A 89 -7.59 2.78 -31.97
#